data_AF-A0A944NVM5-F1
#
_entry.id   AF-A0A944NVM5-F1
#
_cell.length_a   1.000
_cell.length_b   1.000
_cell.length_c   1.000
_cell.angle_alpha   90.00
_cell.angle_beta   90.00
_cell.angle_gamma   90.00
#
_symmetry.space_group_name_H-M   'P 1'
#
loop_
_entity.id
_entity.type
_entity.pdbx_description
1 polymer ?
#
loop_
_entity_poly.entity_id
_entity_poly.type
_entity_poly.pdbx_seq_one_letter_code
_entity_poly.pdbx_strand_id
1 'polypeptide(L)' 'MAGPVSASKTPAQLKPLHYDDDHIRGILKQVRTVAVVGASPNWVRPSNFVMKYLHGKGFRIIPVN' A
#
# COMPACT_ATOMS: atom_id res chain seq x y z
N MET A 1 6.90 25.57 30.47
CA MET A 1 8.00 24.70 30.05
C MET A 1 7.47 23.78 28.95
N ALA A 2 7.53 24.21 27.69
CA ALA A 2 7.15 23.37 26.55
C ALA A 2 8.30 22.38 26.30
N GLY A 3 8.04 21.08 26.44
CA GLY A 3 9.00 20.03 26.09
C GLY A 3 9.33 20.07 24.60
N PRO A 4 10.45 19.47 24.17
CA PRO A 4 10.86 19.50 22.78
C PRO A 4 9.81 18.80 21.92
N VAL A 5 9.20 19.55 21.01
CA VAL A 5 8.44 19.00 19.88
C VAL A 5 9.37 18.07 19.11
N SER A 6 9.05 16.77 19.11
CA SER A 6 9.78 15.74 18.38
C SER A 6 9.93 16.16 16.92
N ALA A 7 11.16 16.46 16.51
CA ALA A 7 11.48 16.94 15.19
C ALA A 7 10.98 15.93 14.13
N SER A 8 10.12 16.40 13.22
CA SER A 8 9.73 15.65 12.04
C SER A 8 10.99 15.34 11.23
N LYS A 9 11.28 14.05 11.03
CA LYS A 9 12.41 13.61 10.22
C LYS A 9 12.26 14.19 8.81
N THR A 10 13.26 14.95 8.36
CA THR A 10 13.31 15.52 7.02
C THR A 10 13.28 14.39 5.98
N PRO A 11 12.66 14.55 4.79
CA PRO A 11 12.55 13.47 3.77
C PRO A 11 13.87 12.78 3.42
N ALA A 12 14.99 13.48 3.58
CA ALA A 12 16.35 12.96 3.38
C ALA A 12 16.82 11.92 4.42
N GLN A 13 16.11 11.73 5.54
CA GLN A 13 16.47 10.76 6.61
C GLN A 13 15.58 9.51 6.62
N LEU A 14 14.73 9.31 5.61
CA LEU A 14 13.94 8.09 5.50
C LEU A 14 14.84 6.95 5.01
N LYS A 15 15.05 5.96 5.88
CA LYS A 15 15.66 4.70 5.46
C LYS A 15 14.80 4.07 4.34
N PRO A 16 15.41 3.56 3.25
CA PRO A 16 14.67 2.81 2.25
C PRO A 16 13.91 1.67 2.91
N LEU A 17 12.62 1.55 2.58
CA LEU A 17 11.83 0.40 3.01
C LEU A 17 12.26 -0.80 2.19
N HIS A 18 12.99 -1.72 2.82
CA HIS A 18 13.34 -3.00 2.25
C HIS A 18 12.57 -4.09 2.99
N TYR A 19 11.84 -4.91 2.24
CA TYR A 19 11.14 -6.07 2.75
C TYR A 19 11.61 -7.28 1.98
N ASP A 20 11.95 -8.35 2.68
CA ASP A 20 12.34 -9.60 2.03
C ASP A 20 11.14 -10.25 1.32
N ASP A 21 11.41 -10.95 0.22
CA ASP A 21 10.37 -11.60 -0.59
C ASP A 21 9.48 -12.55 0.24
N ASP A 22 10.06 -13.27 1.19
CA ASP A 22 9.31 -14.19 2.07
C ASP A 22 8.34 -13.46 2.99
N HIS A 23 8.70 -12.27 3.45
CA HIS A 23 7.83 -11.45 4.27
C HIS A 23 6.60 -10.99 3.47
N ILE A 24 6.82 -10.45 2.27
CA ILE A 24 5.74 -10.01 1.38
C ILE A 24 4.87 -11.19 0.95
N ARG A 25 5.49 -12.32 0.60
CA ARG A 25 4.79 -13.58 0.27
C ARG A 25 3.93 -14.07 1.43
N GLY A 26 4.41 -13.96 2.67
CA GLY A 26 3.65 -14.29 3.87
C GLY A 26 2.37 -13.47 4.00
N ILE A 27 2.49 -12.14 3.86
CA ILE A 27 1.35 -11.22 3.90
C ILE A 27 0.32 -11.58 2.82
N LEU A 28 0.77 -11.77 1.57
CA LEU A 28 -0.13 -12.08 0.44
C LEU A 28 -0.80 -13.45 0.55
N LYS A 29 -0.24 -14.39 1.33
CA LYS A 29 -0.86 -15.69 1.63
C LYS A 29 -1.95 -15.58 2.70
N GLN A 30 -1.74 -14.70 3.68
CA GLN A 30 -2.64 -14.54 4.84
C GLN A 30 -3.79 -13.59 4.56
N VAL A 31 -3.54 -12.50 3.82
CA VAL A 31 -4.54 -11.48 3.53
C VAL A 31 -5.35 -11.87 2.29
N ARG A 32 -6.68 -11.74 2.37
CA ARG A 32 -7.59 -11.99 1.25
C ARG A 32 -8.41 -10.79 0.82
N THR A 33 -8.51 -9.77 1.67
CA THR A 33 -9.21 -8.52 1.37
C THR A 33 -8.23 -7.36 1.32
N VAL A 34 -8.25 -6.58 0.25
CA VAL A 34 -7.38 -5.40 0.06
C VAL A 34 -8.25 -4.18 -0.22
N ALA A 35 -8.06 -3.13 0.58
CA ALA A 35 -8.64 -1.83 0.30
C ALA A 35 -7.68 -1.00 -0.56
N VAL A 36 -8.16 -0.48 -1.69
CA VAL A 36 -7.35 0.35 -2.60
C VAL A 36 -7.82 1.79 -2.50
N VAL A 37 -6.99 2.61 -1.86
CA VAL A 37 -7.24 4.06 -1.70
C VAL A 37 -6.85 4.80 -2.99
N GLY A 38 -7.68 5.73 -3.44
CA GLY A 38 -7.52 6.38 -4.75
C GLY A 38 -7.87 5.45 -5.92
N ALA A 39 -8.73 4.48 -5.66
CA ALA A 39 -9.28 3.61 -6.69
C ALA A 39 -9.95 4.45 -7.79
N SER A 40 -9.60 4.17 -9.05
CA SER A 40 -10.21 4.85 -10.20
C SER A 40 -10.63 3.85 -11.28
N PRO A 41 -11.80 4.04 -11.90
CA PRO A 41 -12.22 3.25 -13.05
C PRO A 41 -11.48 3.63 -14.34
N ASN A 42 -10.73 4.75 -14.38
CA ASN A 42 -9.98 5.16 -15.56
C ASN A 42 -8.82 4.20 -15.84
N TRP A 43 -8.84 3.57 -17.01
CA TRP A 43 -7.85 2.56 -17.43
C TRP A 43 -6.41 3.10 -17.54
N VAL A 44 -6.23 4.41 -17.73
CA VAL A 44 -4.90 5.05 -17.80
C VAL A 44 -4.27 5.18 -16.40
N ARG A 45 -5.08 5.11 -15.32
CA ARG A 45 -4.57 5.26 -13.95
C ARG A 45 -4.01 3.93 -13.44
N PRO A 46 -2.80 3.91 -12.86
CA PRO A 46 -2.19 2.68 -12.32
C PRO A 46 -3.06 1.94 -11.29
N SER A 47 -3.87 2.66 -10.51
CA SER A 47 -4.78 2.04 -9.53
C SER A 47 -5.82 1.13 -10.18
N ASN A 48 -6.23 1.39 -11.44
CA ASN A 48 -7.14 0.50 -12.17
C ASN A 48 -6.50 -0.86 -12.45
N PHE A 49 -5.24 -0.85 -12.90
CA PHE A 49 -4.49 -2.06 -13.23
C PHE A 49 -4.26 -2.93 -11.98
N VAL A 50 -3.82 -2.31 -10.87
CA VAL A 50 -3.57 -3.01 -9.61
C VAL A 50 -4.84 -3.71 -9.11
N MET A 51 -5.99 -3.02 -9.11
CA MET A 51 -7.26 -3.61 -8.70
C MET A 51 -7.66 -4.80 -9.57
N LYS A 52 -7.59 -4.64 -10.90
CA LYS A 52 -7.94 -5.72 -11.85
C LYS A 52 -7.04 -6.94 -11.67
N TYR A 53 -5.74 -6.73 -11.53
CA TYR A 53 -4.79 -7.81 -11.34
C TYR A 53 -5.06 -8.58 -10.04
N LEU A 54 -5.18 -7.88 -8.91
CA LEU A 54 -5.44 -8.52 -7.62
C LEU A 54 -6.80 -9.22 -7.59
N HIS A 55 -7.82 -8.63 -8.21
CA HIS A 55 -9.13 -9.29 -8.37
C HIS A 55 -9.02 -10.59 -9.18
N GLY A 56 -8.30 -10.57 -10.32
CA GLY A 56 -8.05 -11.78 -11.12
C GLY A 56 -7.22 -12.84 -10.41
N LYS A 57 -6.46 -12.47 -9.37
CA LYS A 57 -5.74 -13.40 -8.47
C LYS A 57 -6.60 -13.92 -7.31
N GLY A 58 -7.89 -13.58 -7.26
CA GLY A 58 -8.84 -14.07 -6.26
C GLY A 58 -8.88 -13.26 -4.96
N PHE A 59 -8.30 -12.05 -4.93
CA PHE A 59 -8.44 -11.15 -3.78
C PHE A 59 -9.79 -10.41 -3.82
N ARG A 60 -10.37 -10.20 -2.64
CA ARG A 60 -11.53 -9.32 -2.46
C ARG A 60 -11.03 -7.87 -2.42
N ILE A 61 -11.46 -7.05 -3.37
CA ILE A 61 -11.03 -5.64 -3.48
C ILE A 61 -12.13 -4.72 -2.97
N ILE A 62 -11.75 -3.75 -2.14
CA ILE A 62 -12.63 -2.68 -1.65
C ILE A 62 -12.05 -1.34 -2.16
N PRO A 63 -12.66 -0.72 -3.18
CA PRO A 63 -12.21 0.60 -3.64
C PRO A 63 -12.59 1.67 -2.61
N VAL A 64 -11.68 2.62 -2.35
CA VAL A 64 -11.90 3.74 -1.44
C VAL A 64 -11.50 5.04 -2.17
N ASN A 65 -12.48 5.90 -2.46
CA ASN A 65 -12.31 7.24 -3.02
C ASN A 65 -13.58 8.06 -2.81
#